data_AF-B7R672-F1
#
_entry.id   AF-B7R672-F1
#
_cell.length_a   1.000
_cell.length_b   1.000
_cell.length_c   1.000
_cell.angle_alpha   90.00
_cell.angle_beta   90.00
_cell.angle_gamma   90.00
#
_symmetry.space_group_name_H-M   'P 1'
#
loop_
_entity.id
_entity.type
_entity.pdbx_description
1 polymer ?
#
loop_
_entity_poly.entity_id
_entity_poly.type
_entity_poly.pdbx_seq_one_letter_code
_entity_poly.pdbx_strand_id
1 'polypeptide(L)'
;MIKSFSDLVGVVYKDDSKIAWDKCENFSLASSKLIRRELIESGKEGAKNAFLTSLASYSMKSLNFDAYLSKVNLQVEDLSKQGYQPILRQYKITTASRLVIGLGAEHPLETSLTIHHLFGIPYIPGTALKGVCRMVSFWDIAIEEARGEEIEEGEIENLQKELYEGLIFDRSSSEDKGKEDSPKRVLHKLLFGTQDFKGLLLFLDAFPVINNNASLFDVDVINVHYKSYYGDDTGKTAPGDWENPIPIPFLTVKENTSFQFSVLFDRVRFEELIKEKIPPEVKGAIDFLNDCTRLQKLVENWIKKALTEFGIGAKTRLGYGYFKIL
;
A
#
# COMPACT_ATOMS: atom_id res chain seq x y z
N MET A 1 8.95 5.92 -40.65
CA MET A 1 9.94 5.23 -39.81
C MET A 1 10.36 6.22 -38.74
N ILE A 2 10.18 5.89 -37.46
CA ILE A 2 10.56 6.73 -36.32
C ILE A 2 12.09 6.68 -36.21
N LYS A 3 12.79 7.80 -36.35
CA LYS A 3 14.26 7.86 -36.39
C LYS A 3 14.86 8.56 -35.17
N SER A 4 14.06 9.30 -34.41
CA SER A 4 14.48 10.01 -33.20
C SER A 4 13.45 9.92 -32.07
N PHE A 5 13.85 10.24 -30.83
CA PHE A 5 12.93 10.38 -29.71
C PHE A 5 11.91 11.50 -29.95
N SER A 6 12.31 12.58 -30.63
CA SER A 6 11.41 13.68 -31.00
C SER A 6 10.33 13.20 -31.97
N ASP A 7 10.68 12.35 -32.94
CA ASP A 7 9.72 11.73 -33.85
C ASP A 7 8.72 10.84 -33.07
N LEU A 8 9.20 10.09 -32.08
CA LEU A 8 8.36 9.25 -31.23
C LEU A 8 7.36 10.08 -30.43
N VAL A 9 7.85 11.15 -29.79
CA VAL A 9 7.00 12.09 -29.03
C VAL A 9 5.94 12.70 -29.95
N GLY A 10 6.31 13.12 -31.17
CA GLY A 10 5.37 13.65 -32.15
C GLY A 10 4.31 12.67 -32.64
N VAL A 11 4.55 11.35 -32.53
CA VAL A 11 3.56 10.31 -32.84
C VAL A 11 2.65 10.01 -31.64
N VAL A 12 3.20 10.02 -30.43
CA VAL A 12 2.49 9.63 -29.21
C VAL A 12 1.63 10.77 -28.65
N TYR A 13 1.90 12.02 -29.03
CA TYR A 13 1.10 13.17 -28.60
C TYR A 13 0.11 13.60 -29.69
N LYS A 14 -1.16 13.85 -29.31
CA LYS A 14 -2.16 14.47 -30.19
C LYS A 14 -1.93 15.97 -30.34
N ASP A 15 -1.54 16.61 -29.25
CA ASP A 15 -1.23 18.03 -29.13
C ASP A 15 -0.12 18.22 -28.08
N ASP A 16 0.18 19.46 -27.70
CA ASP A 16 1.28 19.76 -26.78
C ASP A 16 1.19 19.11 -25.38
N SER A 17 0.00 18.64 -25.00
CA SER A 17 -0.29 18.17 -23.64
C SER A 17 -1.06 16.85 -23.57
N LYS A 18 -1.52 16.27 -24.68
CA LYS A 18 -2.39 15.08 -24.66
C LYS A 18 -1.78 13.87 -25.37
N ILE A 19 -1.91 12.71 -24.74
CA ILE A 19 -1.48 11.42 -25.27
C ILE A 19 -2.51 10.86 -26.28
N ALA A 20 -1.99 10.36 -27.40
CA ALA A 20 -2.70 9.55 -28.37
C ALA A 20 -2.72 8.09 -27.89
N TRP A 21 -3.72 7.72 -27.08
CA TRP A 21 -3.86 6.36 -26.54
C TRP A 21 -4.06 5.26 -27.60
N ASP A 22 -4.39 5.61 -28.85
CA ASP A 22 -4.37 4.71 -30.01
C ASP A 22 -2.95 4.41 -30.55
N LYS A 23 -1.94 5.17 -30.11
CA LYS A 23 -0.52 5.01 -30.48
C LYS A 23 0.38 4.58 -29.33
N CYS A 24 -0.06 4.77 -28.08
CA CYS A 24 0.65 4.35 -26.89
C CYS A 24 -0.29 3.54 -26.01
N GLU A 25 -0.06 2.24 -25.92
CA GLU A 25 -0.95 1.34 -25.16
C GLU A 25 -0.51 1.12 -23.71
N ASN A 26 0.73 1.45 -23.36
CA ASN A 26 1.25 1.25 -22.01
C ASN A 26 1.21 2.55 -21.21
N PHE A 27 0.30 2.62 -20.24
CA PHE A 27 0.15 3.77 -19.35
C PHE A 27 1.44 4.12 -18.60
N SER A 28 2.16 3.13 -18.06
CA SER A 28 3.40 3.39 -17.29
C SER A 28 4.46 4.04 -18.15
N LEU A 29 4.58 3.63 -19.43
CA LEU A 29 5.51 4.25 -20.37
C LEU A 29 5.15 5.72 -20.61
N ALA A 30 3.88 6.00 -20.91
CA ALA A 30 3.38 7.35 -21.12
C ALA A 30 3.59 8.23 -19.87
N SER A 31 3.25 7.72 -18.70
CA SER A 31 3.25 8.48 -17.45
C SER A 31 4.64 8.69 -16.86
N SER A 32 5.67 7.93 -17.25
CA SER A 32 7.02 7.99 -16.64
C SER A 32 8.16 8.31 -17.59
N LYS A 33 8.08 7.93 -18.88
CA LYS A 33 9.18 8.06 -19.85
C LYS A 33 8.89 8.99 -21.01
N LEU A 34 7.62 9.25 -21.31
CA LEU A 34 7.22 10.12 -22.41
C LEU A 34 6.81 11.52 -21.93
N ILE A 35 7.20 11.91 -20.72
CA ILE A 35 6.93 13.26 -20.21
C ILE A 35 7.82 14.27 -20.95
N ARG A 36 7.16 15.24 -21.58
CA ARG A 36 7.82 16.38 -22.23
C ARG A 36 8.30 17.39 -21.20
N ARG A 37 9.50 17.93 -21.40
CA ARG A 37 10.12 18.94 -20.52
C ARG A 37 9.27 20.20 -20.41
N GLU A 38 8.61 20.58 -21.50
CA GLU A 38 7.76 21.76 -21.61
C GLU A 38 6.48 21.66 -20.75
N LEU A 39 6.14 20.48 -20.22
CA LEU A 39 5.04 20.29 -19.27
C LEU A 39 5.43 20.66 -17.83
N ILE A 40 6.74 20.76 -17.56
CA ILE A 40 7.32 20.96 -16.23
C ILE A 40 7.99 22.34 -16.13
N GLU A 41 8.42 22.91 -17.27
CA GLU A 41 9.03 24.24 -17.29
C GLU A 41 8.04 25.36 -16.98
N SER A 42 8.50 26.32 -16.17
CA SER A 42 7.75 27.52 -15.80
C SER A 42 7.47 28.38 -17.04
N GLY A 43 6.19 28.47 -17.42
CA GLY A 43 5.74 29.29 -18.55
C GLY A 43 4.50 28.79 -19.28
N LYS A 44 4.09 27.53 -19.09
CA LYS A 44 2.83 26.97 -19.64
C LYS A 44 1.84 26.64 -18.52
N GLU A 45 1.20 27.67 -17.98
CA GLU A 45 0.16 27.52 -16.96
C GLU A 45 -0.94 26.55 -17.42
N GLY A 46 -1.28 25.56 -16.59
CA GLY A 46 -2.29 24.54 -16.90
C GLY A 46 -1.85 23.36 -17.77
N ALA A 47 -0.67 23.38 -18.40
CA ALA A 47 -0.22 22.27 -19.27
C ALA A 47 -0.04 20.94 -18.51
N LYS A 48 0.51 20.99 -17.29
CA LYS A 48 0.59 19.84 -16.37
C LYS A 48 -0.79 19.25 -16.08
N ASN A 49 -1.78 20.10 -15.80
CA ASN A 49 -3.14 19.65 -15.52
C ASN A 49 -3.80 19.00 -16.76
N ALA A 50 -3.61 19.60 -17.94
CA ALA A 50 -4.09 19.03 -19.19
C ALA A 50 -3.46 17.66 -19.49
N PHE A 51 -2.16 17.50 -19.20
CA PHE A 51 -1.47 16.22 -19.32
C PHE A 51 -2.00 15.17 -18.34
N LEU A 52 -2.15 15.51 -17.06
CA LEU A 52 -2.73 14.61 -16.06
C LEU A 52 -4.17 14.22 -16.41
N THR A 53 -4.96 15.15 -16.93
CA THR A 53 -6.33 14.88 -17.40
C THR A 53 -6.32 13.94 -18.62
N SER A 54 -5.36 14.11 -19.53
CA SER A 54 -5.12 13.17 -20.62
C SER A 54 -4.75 11.78 -20.08
N LEU A 55 -3.95 11.69 -19.02
CA LEU A 55 -3.64 10.43 -18.35
C LEU A 55 -4.88 9.78 -17.73
N ALA A 56 -5.72 10.55 -17.03
CA ALA A 56 -6.95 10.04 -16.43
C ALA A 56 -7.96 9.50 -17.46
N SER A 57 -7.94 10.03 -18.69
CA SER A 57 -8.77 9.53 -19.80
C SER A 57 -8.35 8.17 -20.36
N TYR A 58 -7.22 7.62 -19.91
CA TYR A 58 -6.74 6.30 -20.33
C TYR A 58 -7.80 5.22 -20.05
N SER A 59 -8.08 4.43 -21.09
CA SER A 59 -8.97 3.28 -21.03
C SER A 59 -8.18 2.06 -21.42
N MET A 60 -8.22 1.02 -20.60
CA MET A 60 -7.42 -0.20 -20.74
C MET A 60 -7.94 -1.14 -21.83
N LYS A 61 -8.18 -0.62 -23.04
CA LYS A 61 -8.84 -1.36 -24.14
C LYS A 61 -7.99 -2.49 -24.71
N SER A 62 -6.67 -2.35 -24.73
CA SER A 62 -5.74 -3.32 -25.34
C SER A 62 -5.06 -4.25 -24.33
N LEU A 63 -5.35 -4.11 -23.02
CA LEU A 63 -4.76 -5.00 -22.02
C LEU A 63 -5.34 -6.41 -22.15
N ASN A 64 -4.47 -7.42 -22.31
CA ASN A 64 -4.90 -8.81 -22.22
C ASN A 64 -5.17 -9.16 -20.75
N PHE A 65 -6.41 -8.92 -20.31
CA PHE A 65 -6.85 -9.13 -18.93
C PHE A 65 -6.72 -10.58 -18.50
N ASP A 66 -7.01 -11.53 -19.39
CA ASP A 66 -6.94 -12.96 -19.09
C ASP A 66 -5.50 -13.37 -18.78
N ALA A 67 -4.53 -12.89 -19.55
CA ALA A 67 -3.11 -13.15 -19.30
C ALA A 67 -2.63 -12.55 -17.96
N TYR A 68 -3.10 -11.34 -17.64
CA TYR A 68 -2.77 -10.67 -16.37
C TYR A 68 -3.39 -11.39 -15.16
N LEU A 69 -4.69 -11.68 -15.18
CA LEU A 69 -5.38 -12.40 -14.10
C LEU A 69 -4.81 -13.81 -13.95
N SER A 70 -4.53 -14.50 -15.06
CA SER A 70 -3.85 -15.80 -15.03
C SER A 70 -2.50 -15.72 -14.34
N LYS A 71 -1.72 -14.66 -14.58
CA LYS A 71 -0.41 -14.49 -13.93
C LYS A 71 -0.52 -14.26 -12.42
N VAL A 72 -1.48 -13.47 -11.97
CA VAL A 72 -1.75 -13.26 -10.52
C VAL A 72 -2.20 -14.58 -9.87
N ASN A 73 -3.05 -15.35 -10.55
CA ASN A 73 -3.51 -16.65 -10.05
C ASN A 73 -2.37 -17.67 -9.96
N LEU A 74 -1.55 -17.75 -11.01
CA LEU A 74 -0.40 -18.65 -11.10
C LEU A 74 0.60 -18.38 -9.97
N GLN A 75 0.79 -17.11 -9.57
CA GLN A 75 1.68 -16.78 -8.46
C GLN A 75 1.23 -17.42 -7.15
N VAL A 76 -0.06 -17.35 -6.82
CA VAL A 76 -0.61 -18.00 -5.62
C VAL A 76 -0.44 -19.52 -5.70
N GLU A 77 -0.71 -20.10 -6.86
CA GLU A 77 -0.60 -21.55 -7.07
C GLU A 77 0.84 -22.06 -6.96
N ASP A 78 1.80 -21.34 -7.52
CA ASP A 78 3.22 -21.71 -7.45
C ASP A 78 3.77 -21.58 -6.02
N LEU A 79 3.34 -20.55 -5.28
CA LEU A 79 3.65 -20.42 -3.87
C LEU A 79 3.02 -21.55 -3.04
N SER A 80 1.79 -21.97 -3.37
CA SER A 80 1.16 -23.12 -2.71
C SER A 80 1.91 -24.42 -2.92
N LYS A 81 2.47 -24.66 -4.11
CA LYS A 81 3.34 -25.83 -4.35
C LYS A 81 4.63 -25.77 -3.52
N GLN A 82 5.09 -24.58 -3.15
CA GLN A 82 6.25 -24.36 -2.28
C GLN A 82 5.90 -24.42 -0.79
N GLY A 83 4.64 -24.70 -0.44
CA GLY A 83 4.21 -24.85 0.95
C GLY A 83 3.63 -23.58 1.59
N TYR A 84 3.35 -22.53 0.81
CA TYR A 84 2.59 -21.39 1.28
C TYR A 84 1.08 -21.65 1.19
N GLN A 85 0.43 -21.77 2.34
CA GLN A 85 -1.02 -21.96 2.41
C GLN A 85 -1.74 -20.63 2.19
N PRO A 86 -2.62 -20.48 1.19
CA PRO A 86 -3.44 -19.28 1.04
C PRO A 86 -4.44 -19.18 2.20
N ILE A 87 -4.30 -18.14 3.02
CA ILE A 87 -5.23 -17.82 4.11
C ILE A 87 -6.38 -16.97 3.59
N LEU A 88 -6.05 -15.98 2.75
CA LEU A 88 -6.99 -15.23 1.96
C LEU A 88 -6.58 -15.32 0.50
N ARG A 89 -7.51 -15.76 -0.35
CA ARG A 89 -7.30 -15.87 -1.79
C ARG A 89 -8.22 -14.87 -2.48
N GLN A 90 -7.63 -13.85 -3.09
CA GLN A 90 -8.35 -12.86 -3.92
C GLN A 90 -9.54 -12.23 -3.21
N TYR A 91 -9.38 -11.92 -1.92
CA TYR A 91 -10.40 -11.25 -1.15
C TYR A 91 -10.66 -9.87 -1.74
N LYS A 92 -11.91 -9.61 -2.15
CA LYS A 92 -12.26 -8.39 -2.90
C LYS A 92 -12.78 -7.31 -1.95
N ILE A 93 -12.18 -6.13 -2.01
CA ILE A 93 -12.64 -4.94 -1.27
C ILE A 93 -12.55 -3.72 -2.21
N THR A 94 -13.47 -2.77 -2.06
CA THR A 94 -13.64 -1.66 -3.00
C THR A 94 -13.26 -0.33 -2.37
N THR A 95 -12.58 0.55 -3.10
CA THR A 95 -12.26 1.90 -2.61
C THR A 95 -13.55 2.68 -2.30
N ALA A 96 -13.62 3.26 -1.11
CA ALA A 96 -14.69 4.15 -0.67
C ALA A 96 -14.38 5.61 -1.02
N SER A 97 -13.10 5.97 -1.13
CA SER A 97 -12.61 7.28 -1.54
C SER A 97 -11.49 7.16 -2.57
N ARG A 98 -10.99 8.29 -3.09
CA ARG A 98 -9.81 8.29 -3.97
C ARG A 98 -8.61 7.67 -3.27
N LEU A 99 -7.84 6.89 -4.00
CA LEU A 99 -6.67 6.17 -3.49
C LEU A 99 -5.40 6.70 -4.14
N VAL A 100 -4.38 6.99 -3.34
CA VAL A 100 -3.10 7.53 -3.79
C VAL A 100 -2.00 6.75 -3.13
N ILE A 101 -1.18 6.06 -3.91
CA ILE A 101 -0.11 5.21 -3.41
C ILE A 101 1.19 5.67 -4.03
N GLY A 102 2.24 5.81 -3.23
CA GLY A 102 3.55 6.24 -3.73
C GLY A 102 3.63 7.73 -4.07
N LEU A 103 2.77 8.58 -3.49
CA LEU A 103 2.73 10.02 -3.78
C LEU A 103 4.09 10.72 -3.65
N GLY A 104 4.89 10.31 -2.66
CA GLY A 104 6.21 10.87 -2.36
C GLY A 104 7.37 10.28 -3.15
N ALA A 105 7.13 9.39 -4.11
CA ALA A 105 8.20 8.89 -4.98
C ALA A 105 8.67 10.00 -5.93
N GLU A 106 9.98 10.06 -6.18
CA GLU A 106 10.58 11.02 -7.12
C GLU A 106 9.98 10.85 -8.51
N HIS A 107 9.43 11.94 -9.04
CA HIS A 107 8.78 11.93 -10.35
C HIS A 107 8.85 13.31 -11.00
N PRO A 108 9.01 13.41 -12.33
CA PRO A 108 9.10 14.72 -13.01
C PRO A 108 7.85 15.61 -12.85
N LEU A 109 6.70 15.01 -12.54
CA LEU A 109 5.46 15.74 -12.23
C LEU A 109 5.32 16.12 -10.75
N GLU A 110 6.37 15.98 -9.94
CA GLU A 110 6.45 16.26 -8.48
C GLU A 110 5.57 15.35 -7.62
N THR A 111 4.61 14.66 -8.24
CA THR A 111 3.70 13.71 -7.63
C THR A 111 3.74 12.42 -8.45
N SER A 112 3.68 11.31 -7.74
CA SER A 112 3.75 9.97 -8.33
C SER A 112 2.55 9.12 -7.93
N LEU A 113 2.32 8.06 -8.69
CA LEU A 113 1.36 7.02 -8.38
C LEU A 113 2.06 5.68 -8.63
N THR A 114 1.90 4.73 -7.71
CA THR A 114 2.47 3.38 -7.86
C THR A 114 1.75 2.64 -8.99
N ILE A 115 2.46 2.49 -10.12
CA ILE A 115 1.97 1.82 -11.33
C ILE A 115 2.85 0.60 -11.64
N HIS A 116 2.22 -0.51 -11.99
CA HIS A 116 2.93 -1.69 -12.47
C HIS A 116 3.50 -1.45 -13.88
N HIS A 117 4.82 -1.51 -14.04
CA HIS A 117 5.51 -1.12 -15.28
C HIS A 117 5.04 -1.85 -16.54
N LEU A 118 4.76 -3.16 -16.44
CA LEU A 118 4.37 -3.96 -17.60
C LEU A 118 2.90 -3.78 -17.99
N PHE A 119 2.04 -3.53 -17.00
CA PHE A 119 0.58 -3.54 -17.21
C PHE A 119 -0.01 -2.14 -17.26
N GLY A 120 0.70 -1.12 -16.76
CA GLY A 120 0.17 0.24 -16.71
C GLY A 120 -1.03 0.39 -15.77
N ILE A 121 -1.14 -0.49 -14.77
CA ILE A 121 -2.25 -0.50 -13.80
C ILE A 121 -1.73 -0.06 -12.43
N PRO A 122 -2.54 0.65 -11.62
CA PRO A 122 -2.17 0.92 -10.24
C PRO A 122 -2.20 -0.38 -9.43
N TYR A 123 -1.36 -0.48 -8.42
CA TYR A 123 -1.40 -1.60 -7.48
C TYR A 123 -1.05 -1.13 -6.06
N ILE A 124 -1.50 -1.89 -5.07
CA ILE A 124 -1.14 -1.70 -3.66
C ILE A 124 0.00 -2.66 -3.35
N PRO A 125 1.18 -2.17 -2.98
CA PRO A 125 2.28 -3.03 -2.56
C PRO A 125 1.90 -3.89 -1.36
N GLY A 126 2.27 -5.18 -1.38
CA GLY A 126 2.07 -6.11 -0.27
C GLY A 126 2.78 -5.63 1.01
N THR A 127 3.87 -4.86 0.88
CA THR A 127 4.57 -4.21 1.99
C THR A 127 3.72 -3.12 2.66
N ALA A 128 3.00 -2.30 1.88
CA ALA A 128 2.10 -1.29 2.41
C ALA A 128 0.93 -1.94 3.16
N LEU A 129 0.35 -3.00 2.58
CA LEU A 129 -0.72 -3.78 3.20
C LEU A 129 -0.26 -4.46 4.49
N LYS A 130 0.92 -5.10 4.46
CA LYS A 130 1.53 -5.71 5.66
C LYS A 130 1.75 -4.67 6.74
N GLY A 131 2.24 -3.47 6.39
CA GLY A 131 2.49 -2.38 7.33
C GLY A 131 1.23 -1.94 8.06
N VAL A 132 0.16 -1.65 7.32
CA VAL A 132 -1.12 -1.23 7.95
C VAL A 132 -1.76 -2.36 8.77
N CYS A 133 -1.70 -3.61 8.30
CA CYS A 133 -2.21 -4.76 9.08
C CYS A 133 -1.39 -4.98 10.36
N ARG A 134 -0.07 -4.77 10.31
CA ARG A 134 0.80 -4.83 11.49
C ARG A 134 0.42 -3.74 12.50
N MET A 135 0.13 -2.53 12.02
CA MET A 135 -0.34 -1.42 12.85
C MET A 135 -1.70 -1.73 13.51
N VAL A 136 -2.64 -2.32 12.78
CA VAL A 136 -3.91 -2.79 13.37
C VAL A 136 -3.65 -3.81 14.49
N SER A 137 -2.82 -4.82 14.22
CA SER A 137 -2.47 -5.82 15.24
C SER A 137 -1.78 -5.21 16.45
N PHE A 138 -0.93 -4.20 16.25
CA PHE A 138 -0.26 -3.46 17.33
C PHE A 138 -1.28 -2.74 18.22
N TRP A 139 -2.18 -1.96 17.63
CA TRP A 139 -3.20 -1.23 18.39
C TRP A 139 -4.22 -2.14 19.06
N ASP A 140 -4.59 -3.26 18.42
CA ASP A 140 -5.46 -4.27 19.05
C ASP A 140 -4.82 -4.83 20.33
N ILE A 141 -3.49 -5.05 20.35
CA ILE A 141 -2.76 -5.49 21.56
C ILE A 141 -2.71 -4.36 22.59
N ALA A 142 -2.31 -3.15 22.18
CA ALA A 142 -2.15 -2.01 23.07
C ALA A 142 -3.46 -1.68 23.82
N ILE A 143 -4.58 -1.60 23.09
CA ILE A 143 -5.90 -1.27 23.66
C ILE A 143 -6.39 -2.35 24.63
N GLU A 144 -6.17 -3.62 24.30
CA GLU A 144 -6.60 -4.72 25.16
C GLU A 144 -5.80 -4.80 26.46
N GLU A 145 -4.49 -4.59 26.38
CA GLU A 145 -3.60 -4.61 27.55
C GLU A 145 -3.80 -3.40 28.45
N ALA A 146 -4.21 -2.25 27.89
CA ALA A 146 -4.60 -1.06 28.63
C ALA A 146 -5.87 -1.26 29.47
N ARG A 147 -6.72 -2.24 29.14
CA ARG A 147 -7.96 -2.57 29.90
C ARG A 147 -8.89 -1.36 30.14
N GLY A 148 -8.89 -0.40 29.21
CA GLY A 148 -9.71 0.81 29.28
C GLY A 148 -9.04 1.99 29.99
N GLU A 149 -7.78 1.85 30.41
CA GLU A 149 -6.96 2.94 30.93
C GLU A 149 -6.30 3.72 29.79
N GLU A 150 -5.84 4.94 30.07
CA GLU A 150 -5.07 5.76 29.12
C GLU A 150 -3.68 5.16 28.95
N ILE A 151 -3.19 5.07 27.70
CA ILE A 151 -1.89 4.48 27.38
C ILE A 151 -0.87 5.61 27.29
N GLU A 152 0.16 5.58 28.12
CA GLU A 152 1.21 6.59 28.10
C GLU A 152 2.13 6.41 26.88
N GLU A 153 2.74 7.50 26.39
CA GLU A 153 3.64 7.47 25.22
C GLU A 153 4.80 6.48 25.42
N GLY A 154 5.38 6.45 26.62
CA GLY A 154 6.45 5.50 26.96
C GLY A 154 6.00 4.03 26.93
N GLU A 155 4.74 3.72 27.23
CA GLU A 155 4.20 2.36 27.11
C GLU A 155 4.05 1.93 25.66
N ILE A 156 3.64 2.87 24.78
CA ILE A 156 3.55 2.65 23.33
C ILE A 156 4.95 2.36 22.75
N GLU A 157 5.95 3.16 23.11
CA GLU A 157 7.33 2.98 22.67
C GLU A 157 7.91 1.64 23.13
N ASN A 158 7.68 1.28 24.39
CA ASN A 158 8.14 0.01 24.95
C ASN A 158 7.47 -1.19 24.25
N LEU A 159 6.15 -1.14 24.04
CA LEU A 159 5.42 -2.20 23.33
C LEU A 159 5.92 -2.33 21.88
N GLN A 160 6.18 -1.21 21.20
CA GLN A 160 6.71 -1.22 19.84
C GLN A 160 8.08 -1.89 19.80
N LYS A 161 8.99 -1.50 20.70
CA LYS A 161 10.31 -2.10 20.80
C LYS A 161 10.23 -3.60 21.05
N GLU A 162 9.39 -4.02 21.98
CA GLU A 162 9.21 -5.44 22.30
C GLU A 162 8.65 -6.25 21.13
N LEU A 163 7.65 -5.75 20.42
CA LEU A 163 7.03 -6.45 19.29
C LEU A 163 7.92 -6.48 18.03
N TYR A 164 8.89 -5.55 17.91
CA TYR A 164 9.65 -5.34 16.68
C TYR A 164 11.08 -5.86 16.80
N GLU A 165 11.68 -5.69 17.97
CA GLU A 165 13.08 -6.03 18.27
C GLU A 165 13.18 -7.17 19.28
N GLY A 166 12.15 -7.39 20.10
CA GLY A 166 12.14 -8.45 21.09
C GLY A 166 12.27 -9.83 20.45
N LEU A 167 12.95 -10.73 21.16
CA LEU A 167 12.97 -12.14 20.81
C LEU A 167 11.53 -12.67 20.84
N ILE A 168 11.23 -13.63 19.96
CA ILE A 168 9.94 -14.35 20.01
C ILE A 168 9.81 -15.11 21.34
N PHE A 169 10.95 -15.51 21.90
CA PHE A 169 11.08 -16.25 23.15
C PHE A 169 12.08 -15.53 24.06
N ASP A 170 11.79 -14.29 24.44
CA ASP A 170 12.63 -13.62 25.43
C ASP A 170 12.48 -14.34 26.78
N ARG A 171 13.52 -15.08 27.17
CA ARG A 171 13.60 -15.79 28.45
C ARG A 171 14.23 -14.93 29.56
N SER A 172 14.71 -13.73 29.23
CA SER A 172 15.50 -12.86 30.10
C SER A 172 14.69 -11.75 30.78
N SER A 173 13.48 -11.44 30.28
CA SER A 173 12.57 -10.47 30.91
C SER A 173 11.82 -11.04 32.12
N SER A 174 12.17 -12.25 32.57
CA SER A 174 11.54 -12.95 33.70
C SER A 174 12.01 -12.51 35.09
N GLU A 175 12.67 -11.35 35.24
CA GLU A 175 12.80 -10.71 36.56
C GLU A 175 11.55 -9.90 36.92
N ASP A 176 10.72 -9.53 35.93
CA ASP A 176 9.44 -8.89 36.16
C ASP A 176 8.31 -9.94 36.05
N LYS A 177 8.03 -10.60 37.19
CA LYS A 177 7.13 -11.77 37.34
C LYS A 177 5.64 -11.51 36.98
N GLY A 178 5.32 -10.48 36.19
CA GLY A 178 3.95 -10.04 35.92
C GLY A 178 3.54 -9.91 34.44
N LYS A 179 4.46 -9.95 33.46
CA LYS A 179 4.13 -9.82 32.03
C LYS A 179 4.76 -10.94 31.21
N GLU A 180 4.23 -12.15 31.40
CA GLU A 180 4.42 -13.24 30.44
C GLU A 180 3.94 -12.77 29.06
N ASP A 181 4.70 -13.08 28.01
CA ASP A 181 4.41 -12.63 26.65
C ASP A 181 2.99 -13.11 26.25
N SER A 182 2.03 -12.18 26.13
CA SER A 182 0.64 -12.57 25.91
C SER A 182 0.53 -13.38 24.60
N PRO A 183 -0.38 -14.37 24.48
CA PRO A 183 -0.52 -15.15 23.24
C PRO A 183 -0.67 -14.28 21.99
N LYS A 184 -1.21 -13.06 22.11
CA LYS A 184 -1.35 -12.09 21.03
C LYS A 184 -0.02 -11.41 20.65
N ARG A 185 0.83 -11.05 21.62
CA ARG A 185 2.19 -10.54 21.35
C ARG A 185 3.02 -11.59 20.60
N VAL A 186 2.98 -12.84 21.06
CA VAL A 186 3.64 -13.97 20.39
C VAL A 186 3.11 -14.17 18.97
N LEU A 187 1.77 -14.17 18.79
CA LEU A 187 1.16 -14.27 17.46
C LEU A 187 1.59 -13.12 16.55
N HIS A 188 1.65 -11.88 17.04
CA HIS A 188 2.12 -10.72 16.28
C HIS A 188 3.55 -10.93 15.78
N LYS A 189 4.47 -11.28 16.69
CA LYS A 189 5.88 -11.53 16.38
C LYS A 189 6.04 -12.66 15.35
N LEU A 190 5.32 -13.77 15.52
CA LEU A 190 5.35 -14.91 14.58
C LEU A 190 4.79 -14.56 13.20
N LEU A 191 3.68 -13.82 13.13
CA LEU A 191 2.99 -13.55 11.88
C LEU A 191 3.66 -12.42 11.07
N PHE A 192 4.05 -11.32 11.71
CA PHE A 192 4.66 -10.16 11.04
C PHE A 192 6.18 -10.21 11.00
N GLY A 193 6.81 -10.86 11.98
CA GLY A 193 8.25 -10.94 12.14
C GLY A 193 8.81 -9.90 13.12
N THR A 194 10.05 -10.14 13.53
CA THR A 194 10.91 -9.25 14.33
C THR A 194 12.22 -9.02 13.57
N GLN A 195 13.16 -8.26 14.14
CA GLN A 195 14.48 -8.05 13.51
C GLN A 195 15.21 -9.39 13.22
N ASP A 196 15.14 -10.34 14.16
CA ASP A 196 15.83 -11.64 14.05
C ASP A 196 14.93 -12.77 13.54
N PHE A 197 13.67 -12.48 13.20
CA PHE A 197 12.74 -13.49 12.70
C PHE A 197 11.90 -13.01 11.53
N LYS A 198 12.01 -13.72 10.40
CA LYS A 198 11.12 -13.52 9.25
C LYS A 198 9.72 -14.06 9.57
N GLY A 199 8.74 -13.16 9.62
CA GLY A 199 7.33 -13.47 9.84
C GLY A 199 6.76 -14.52 8.88
N LEU A 200 5.73 -15.22 9.34
CA LEU A 200 5.09 -16.33 8.64
C LEU A 200 4.00 -15.90 7.65
N LEU A 201 3.55 -14.64 7.69
CA LEU A 201 2.62 -14.12 6.68
C LEU A 201 3.35 -13.51 5.48
N LEU A 202 2.92 -13.92 4.29
CA LEU A 202 3.29 -13.35 3.01
C LEU A 202 2.09 -12.57 2.45
N PHE A 203 2.22 -11.24 2.40
CA PHE A 203 1.25 -10.36 1.77
C PHE A 203 1.67 -10.13 0.32
N LEU A 204 0.83 -10.53 -0.63
CA LEU A 204 1.07 -10.24 -2.04
C LEU A 204 0.59 -8.84 -2.39
N ASP A 205 1.14 -8.31 -3.49
CA ASP A 205 0.63 -7.08 -4.09
C ASP A 205 -0.85 -7.25 -4.46
N ALA A 206 -1.65 -6.25 -4.11
CA ALA A 206 -3.07 -6.23 -4.43
C ALA A 206 -3.31 -5.41 -5.68
N PHE A 207 -4.01 -6.01 -6.62
CA PHE A 207 -4.26 -5.40 -7.92
C PHE A 207 -5.75 -5.16 -8.15
N PRO A 208 -6.12 -4.18 -9.01
CA PRO A 208 -7.50 -3.86 -9.28
C PRO A 208 -8.19 -4.99 -10.04
N VAL A 209 -9.48 -5.16 -9.77
CA VAL A 209 -10.41 -5.93 -10.59
C VAL A 209 -10.83 -5.04 -11.75
N ILE A 210 -10.34 -5.35 -12.94
CA ILE A 210 -10.57 -4.53 -14.12
C ILE A 210 -11.64 -5.19 -14.98
N ASN A 211 -12.69 -4.44 -15.27
CA ASN A 211 -13.69 -4.80 -16.27
C ASN A 211 -13.37 -4.05 -17.57
N ASN A 212 -13.71 -4.64 -18.72
CA ASN A 212 -13.45 -4.06 -20.04
C ASN A 212 -13.90 -2.59 -20.12
N ASN A 213 -13.04 -1.73 -20.68
CA ASN A 213 -13.23 -0.28 -20.87
C ASN A 213 -13.25 0.59 -19.60
N ALA A 214 -12.90 0.07 -18.42
CA ALA A 214 -12.81 0.90 -17.21
C ALA A 214 -11.64 1.89 -17.27
N SER A 215 -11.91 3.15 -16.91
CA SER A 215 -10.87 4.13 -16.54
C SER A 215 -10.71 4.06 -15.02
N LEU A 216 -9.49 3.79 -14.55
CA LEU A 216 -9.18 3.64 -13.12
C LEU A 216 -8.68 4.92 -12.46
N PHE A 217 -8.35 5.93 -13.25
CA PHE A 217 -7.62 7.11 -12.80
C PHE A 217 -8.51 8.34 -12.76
N ASP A 218 -8.22 9.25 -11.84
CA ASP A 218 -8.83 10.57 -11.72
C ASP A 218 -7.74 11.62 -11.40
N VAL A 219 -8.01 12.89 -11.69
CA VAL A 219 -7.13 14.00 -11.32
C VAL A 219 -7.72 14.72 -10.13
N ASP A 220 -6.90 14.93 -9.10
CA ASP A 220 -7.26 15.74 -7.95
C ASP A 220 -6.24 16.87 -7.76
N VAL A 221 -6.52 17.84 -6.89
CA VAL A 221 -5.74 19.05 -6.70
C VAL A 221 -5.45 19.30 -5.22
N ILE A 222 -4.21 19.64 -4.90
CA ILE A 222 -3.82 20.16 -3.58
C ILE A 222 -3.48 21.64 -3.73
N ASN A 223 -4.08 22.48 -2.90
CA ASN A 223 -3.73 23.89 -2.83
C ASN A 223 -2.73 24.11 -1.69
N VAL A 224 -1.55 24.65 -1.99
CA VAL A 224 -0.57 25.06 -0.98
C VAL A 224 -0.79 26.53 -0.69
N HIS A 225 -1.06 26.86 0.57
CA HIS A 225 -1.38 28.22 1.03
C HIS A 225 -0.19 28.95 1.68
N TYR A 226 0.91 28.27 2.02
CA TYR A 226 2.04 28.88 2.73
C TYR A 226 3.38 28.43 2.12
N LYS A 227 3.57 28.63 0.82
CA LYS A 227 4.75 28.12 0.11
C LYS A 227 6.03 28.78 0.61
N SER A 228 6.00 30.09 0.86
CA SER A 228 7.19 30.84 1.31
C SER A 228 7.61 30.42 2.71
N TYR A 229 6.65 30.03 3.55
CA TYR A 229 6.91 29.44 4.87
C TYR A 229 7.62 28.08 4.76
N TYR A 230 7.06 27.16 3.98
CA TYR A 230 7.64 25.82 3.82
C TYR A 230 8.95 25.81 3.02
N GLY A 231 9.19 26.81 2.18
CA GLY A 231 10.42 26.94 1.39
C GLY A 231 11.52 27.77 2.04
N ASP A 232 11.29 28.32 3.24
CA ASP A 232 12.28 29.12 3.95
C ASP A 232 13.07 28.26 4.95
N ASP A 233 14.19 27.70 4.49
CA ASP A 233 15.13 26.94 5.32
C ASP A 233 15.78 27.79 6.44
N THR A 234 15.59 29.12 6.43
CA THR A 234 16.11 30.04 7.46
C THR A 234 15.13 30.30 8.59
N GLY A 235 13.86 29.86 8.45
CA GLY A 235 12.82 29.96 9.49
C GLY A 235 12.38 31.39 9.83
N LYS A 236 12.61 32.36 8.94
CA LYS A 236 12.31 33.78 9.17
C LYS A 236 10.96 34.21 8.64
N THR A 237 10.41 33.45 7.70
CA THR A 237 9.10 33.69 7.10
C THR A 237 8.05 33.09 8.02
N ALA A 238 7.06 33.89 8.42
CA ALA A 238 5.91 33.40 9.17
C ALA A 238 4.80 32.93 8.20
N PRO A 239 3.99 31.91 8.56
CA PRO A 239 2.86 31.51 7.74
C PRO A 239 1.80 32.62 7.78
N GLY A 240 1.41 33.13 6.62
CA GLY A 240 0.50 34.24 6.48
C GLY A 240 -0.62 33.97 5.49
N ASP A 241 -1.85 34.37 5.81
CA ASP A 241 -3.05 34.11 5.00
C ASP A 241 -3.18 34.99 3.73
N TRP A 242 -2.12 35.71 3.37
CA TRP A 242 -2.10 36.65 2.23
C TRP A 242 -1.48 36.04 0.96
N GLU A 243 -1.02 34.79 1.00
CA GLU A 243 -0.49 34.11 -0.18
C GLU A 243 -1.63 33.55 -1.05
N ASN A 244 -1.48 33.69 -2.38
CA ASN A 244 -2.40 33.05 -3.32
C ASN A 244 -2.15 31.54 -3.34
N PRO A 245 -3.19 30.70 -3.24
CA PRO A 245 -3.02 29.25 -3.29
C PRO A 245 -2.45 28.82 -4.63
N ILE A 246 -1.47 27.93 -4.62
CA ILE A 246 -0.92 27.33 -5.83
C ILE A 246 -1.54 25.93 -6.00
N PRO A 247 -2.41 25.72 -7.00
CA PRO A 247 -3.01 24.42 -7.27
C PRO A 247 -1.97 23.46 -7.84
N ILE A 248 -1.78 22.33 -7.17
CA ILE A 248 -0.89 21.24 -7.59
C ILE A 248 -1.78 20.05 -7.99
N PRO A 249 -2.04 19.85 -9.29
CA PRO A 249 -2.79 18.69 -9.76
C PRO A 249 -1.94 17.42 -9.65
N PHE A 250 -2.57 16.31 -9.31
CA PHE A 250 -1.93 15.00 -9.17
C PHE A 250 -2.90 13.87 -9.54
N LEU A 251 -2.33 12.71 -9.89
CA LEU A 251 -3.11 11.56 -10.31
C LEU A 251 -3.53 10.69 -9.12
N THR A 252 -4.75 10.18 -9.16
CA THR A 252 -5.33 9.30 -8.14
C THR A 252 -6.00 8.09 -8.79
N VAL A 253 -6.22 7.04 -8.00
CA VAL A 253 -7.13 5.94 -8.35
C VAL A 253 -8.54 6.32 -7.91
N LYS A 254 -9.54 6.07 -8.76
CA LYS A 254 -10.95 6.37 -8.51
C LYS A 254 -11.50 5.63 -7.30
N GLU A 255 -12.47 6.26 -6.64
CA GLU A 255 -13.41 5.55 -5.77
C GLU A 255 -14.17 4.47 -6.56
N ASN A 256 -14.78 3.52 -5.85
CA ASN A 256 -15.49 2.38 -6.44
C ASN A 256 -14.61 1.46 -7.31
N THR A 257 -13.30 1.47 -7.09
CA THR A 257 -12.35 0.53 -7.70
C THR A 257 -12.14 -0.66 -6.77
N SER A 258 -12.53 -1.86 -7.20
CA SER A 258 -12.30 -3.08 -6.43
C SER A 258 -10.86 -3.57 -6.57
N PHE A 259 -10.24 -4.01 -5.49
CA PHE A 259 -8.92 -4.64 -5.45
C PHE A 259 -9.02 -6.07 -4.91
N GLN A 260 -8.13 -6.96 -5.38
CA GLN A 260 -8.01 -8.33 -4.89
C GLN A 260 -6.78 -8.47 -3.98
N PHE A 261 -7.03 -8.87 -2.75
CA PHE A 261 -6.01 -9.07 -1.72
C PHE A 261 -5.75 -10.56 -1.52
N SER A 262 -4.47 -10.96 -1.51
CA SER A 262 -4.07 -12.34 -1.21
C SER A 262 -3.01 -12.35 -0.12
N VAL A 263 -3.25 -13.17 0.90
CA VAL A 263 -2.32 -13.38 2.02
C VAL A 263 -2.12 -14.87 2.20
N LEU A 264 -0.86 -15.27 2.24
CA LEU A 264 -0.45 -16.66 2.43
C LEU A 264 0.28 -16.82 3.75
N PHE A 265 0.25 -18.04 4.28
CA PHE A 265 0.94 -18.46 5.48
C PHE A 265 2.00 -19.49 5.13
N ASP A 266 3.22 -19.27 5.61
CA ASP A 266 4.37 -20.16 5.42
C ASP A 266 4.20 -21.44 6.27
N ARG A 267 3.42 -22.39 5.75
CA ARG A 267 3.05 -23.61 6.49
C ARG A 267 4.26 -24.50 6.75
N VAL A 268 5.19 -24.57 5.80
CA VAL A 268 6.41 -25.37 5.92
C VAL A 268 7.28 -24.87 7.05
N ARG A 269 7.60 -23.56 7.10
CA ARG A 269 8.39 -23.01 8.20
C ARG A 269 7.67 -23.13 9.54
N PHE A 270 6.35 -22.96 9.56
CA PHE A 270 5.58 -23.19 10.78
C PHE A 270 5.70 -24.64 11.28
N GLU A 271 5.60 -25.63 10.38
CA GLU A 271 5.75 -27.04 10.72
C GLU A 271 7.18 -27.42 11.16
N GLU A 272 8.19 -26.70 10.70
CA GLU A 272 9.57 -26.83 11.19
C GLU A 272 9.71 -26.25 12.60
N LEU A 273 9.15 -25.07 12.86
CA LEU A 273 9.18 -24.42 14.17
C LEU A 273 8.54 -25.28 15.27
N ILE A 274 7.44 -25.97 14.96
CA ILE A 274 6.75 -26.81 15.96
C ILE A 274 7.47 -28.13 16.27
N LYS A 275 8.44 -28.55 15.44
CA LYS A 275 9.26 -29.76 15.72
C LYS A 275 10.31 -29.49 16.79
N GLU A 276 10.70 -28.24 16.98
CA GLU A 276 11.59 -27.83 18.06
C GLU A 276 10.88 -27.89 19.41
N LYS A 277 11.63 -27.85 20.52
CA LYS A 277 11.04 -27.79 21.86
C LYS A 277 10.35 -26.44 22.06
N ILE A 278 9.04 -26.40 21.81
CA ILE A 278 8.20 -25.22 22.00
C ILE A 278 8.06 -24.93 23.50
N PRO A 279 8.38 -23.71 23.96
CA PRO A 279 8.12 -23.30 25.33
C PRO A 279 6.60 -23.34 25.66
N PRO A 280 6.19 -23.73 26.88
CA PRO A 280 4.78 -23.82 27.28
C PRO A 280 3.98 -22.54 27.04
N GLU A 281 4.62 -21.39 27.18
CA GLU A 281 4.03 -20.04 27.08
C GLU A 281 3.51 -19.75 25.66
N VAL A 282 4.12 -20.37 24.66
CA VAL A 282 3.85 -20.17 23.23
C VAL A 282 2.79 -21.16 22.74
N LYS A 283 2.49 -22.21 23.52
CA LYS A 283 1.60 -23.30 23.10
C LYS A 283 0.23 -22.79 22.66
N GLY A 284 -0.34 -21.81 23.37
CA GLY A 284 -1.62 -21.20 23.00
C GLY A 284 -1.59 -20.50 21.63
N ALA A 285 -0.48 -19.84 21.29
CA ALA A 285 -0.28 -19.22 19.97
C ALA A 285 -0.11 -20.28 18.88
N ILE A 286 0.62 -21.36 19.15
CA ILE A 286 0.79 -22.48 18.20
C ILE A 286 -0.53 -23.21 17.94
N ASP A 287 -1.30 -23.47 18.99
CA ASP A 287 -2.64 -24.07 18.88
C ASP A 287 -3.57 -23.18 18.05
N PHE A 288 -3.48 -21.86 18.21
CA PHE A 288 -4.20 -20.90 17.37
C PHE A 288 -3.78 -20.97 15.90
N LEU A 289 -2.48 -20.99 15.61
CA LEU A 289 -1.95 -21.03 14.24
C LEU A 289 -2.26 -22.34 13.51
N ASN A 290 -2.47 -23.44 14.24
CA ASN A 290 -2.93 -24.70 13.67
C ASN A 290 -4.38 -24.62 13.17
N ASP A 291 -5.23 -23.79 13.79
CA ASP A 291 -6.59 -23.56 13.35
C ASP A 291 -6.64 -22.56 12.19
N CYS A 292 -6.64 -23.12 10.98
CA CYS A 292 -6.67 -22.35 9.74
C CYS A 292 -7.91 -21.44 9.63
N THR A 293 -9.04 -21.83 10.22
CA THR A 293 -10.28 -21.03 10.19
C THR A 293 -10.15 -19.81 11.09
N ARG A 294 -9.59 -19.98 12.29
CA ARG A 294 -9.32 -18.85 13.20
C ARG A 294 -8.27 -17.91 12.64
N LEU A 295 -7.21 -18.45 12.05
CA LEU A 295 -6.18 -17.65 11.38
C LEU A 295 -6.76 -16.83 10.22
N GLN A 296 -7.59 -17.46 9.38
CA GLN A 296 -8.27 -16.75 8.29
C GLN A 296 -9.13 -15.60 8.80
N LYS A 297 -9.96 -15.82 9.82
CA LYS A 297 -10.81 -14.78 10.42
C LYS A 297 -9.98 -13.63 11.01
N LEU A 298 -8.86 -13.94 11.66
CA LEU A 298 -7.96 -12.94 12.22
C LEU A 298 -7.37 -12.05 11.13
N VAL A 299 -6.81 -12.65 10.07
CA VAL A 299 -6.22 -11.91 8.95
C VAL A 299 -7.28 -11.12 8.18
N GLU A 300 -8.47 -11.70 7.96
CA GLU A 300 -9.59 -10.99 7.34
C GLU A 300 -9.98 -9.75 8.15
N ASN A 301 -10.08 -9.89 9.48
CA ASN A 301 -10.39 -8.76 10.37
C ASN A 301 -9.32 -7.67 10.31
N TRP A 302 -8.03 -8.03 10.31
CA TRP A 302 -6.96 -7.06 10.17
C TRP A 302 -7.03 -6.30 8.86
N ILE A 303 -7.25 -6.99 7.73
CA ILE A 303 -7.38 -6.32 6.43
C ILE A 303 -8.59 -5.40 6.40
N LYS A 304 -9.73 -5.83 6.96
CA LYS A 304 -10.94 -4.99 7.05
C LYS A 304 -10.65 -3.70 7.81
N LYS A 305 -10.24 -3.80 9.08
CA LYS A 305 -9.90 -2.64 9.91
C LYS A 305 -8.85 -1.75 9.25
N ALA A 306 -7.78 -2.35 8.72
CA ALA A 306 -6.71 -1.62 8.05
C ALA A 306 -7.23 -0.73 6.92
N LEU A 307 -8.15 -1.25 6.11
CA LEU A 307 -8.63 -0.54 4.93
C LEU A 307 -9.87 0.32 5.19
N THR A 308 -10.69 0.01 6.20
CA THR A 308 -11.91 0.76 6.52
C THR A 308 -11.72 1.82 7.61
N GLU A 309 -10.76 1.66 8.51
CA GLU A 309 -10.57 2.55 9.68
C GLU A 309 -9.26 3.34 9.63
N PHE A 310 -8.16 2.71 9.20
CA PHE A 310 -6.85 3.37 9.12
C PHE A 310 -6.55 3.97 7.74
N GLY A 311 -7.07 3.33 6.69
CA GLY A 311 -6.78 3.66 5.30
C GLY A 311 -5.37 3.22 4.85
N ILE A 312 -5.12 3.26 3.55
CA ILE A 312 -3.83 2.88 2.96
C ILE A 312 -3.37 3.87 1.89
N GLY A 313 -2.06 4.08 1.80
CA GLY A 313 -1.46 5.04 0.88
C GLY A 313 -1.21 6.41 1.53
N ALA A 314 -1.15 7.44 0.70
CA ALA A 314 -0.90 8.80 1.14
C ALA A 314 -2.21 9.52 1.51
N LYS A 315 -2.09 10.54 2.37
CA LYS A 315 -3.19 11.47 2.72
C LYS A 315 -4.41 10.80 3.37
N THR A 316 -4.20 9.70 4.11
CA THR A 316 -5.27 9.01 4.86
C THR A 316 -5.98 9.94 5.86
N ARG A 317 -5.24 10.80 6.57
CA ARG A 317 -5.83 11.83 7.46
C ARG A 317 -6.77 12.82 6.76
N LEU A 318 -6.68 12.95 5.43
CA LEU A 318 -7.55 13.80 4.61
C LEU A 318 -8.68 13.00 3.94
N GLY A 319 -8.88 11.73 4.32
CA GLY A 319 -9.95 10.88 3.80
C GLY A 319 -9.58 10.07 2.55
N TYR A 320 -8.32 10.07 2.10
CA TYR A 320 -7.88 9.23 0.97
C TYR A 320 -7.59 7.80 1.39
N GLY A 321 -7.72 6.86 0.44
CA GLY A 321 -7.26 5.48 0.63
C GLY A 321 -8.12 4.63 1.56
N TYR A 322 -9.37 5.04 1.79
CA TYR A 322 -10.35 4.25 2.52
C TYR A 322 -11.11 3.31 1.60
N PHE A 323 -11.53 2.18 2.15
CA PHE A 323 -12.26 1.13 1.46
C PHE A 323 -13.61 0.86 2.13
N LYS A 324 -14.48 0.19 1.38
CA LYS A 324 -15.77 -0.35 1.84
C LYS A 324 -15.90 -1.80 1.42
N ILE A 325 -16.56 -2.57 2.28
CA ILE A 325 -16.98 -3.95 2.02
C ILE A 325 -18.40 -3.85 1.45
N LEU A 326 -18.63 -4.48 0.31
CA LEU A 326 -19.94 -4.48 -0.38
C LEU A 326 -20.81 -5.63 0.09
#